data_AF-A0A1H8CH50-F1
#
_entry.id   AF-A0A1H8CH50-F1
#
_cell.length_a   1.000
_cell.length_b   1.000
_cell.length_c   1.000
_cell.angle_alpha   90.00
_cell.angle_beta   90.00
_cell.angle_gamma   90.00
#
_symmetry.space_group_name_H-M   'P 1'
#
loop_
_entity.id
_entity.type
_entity.pdbx_description
1 polymer ?
#
loop_
_entity_poly.entity_id
_entity_poly.type
_entity_poly.pdbx_seq_one_letter_code
_entity_poly.pdbx_strand_id
1 'polypeptide(L)'
;MVRVFHYLSLLNLIDAFVTYYGLEKALITEMNPIMDKIYHLHPALFVLTKVSLSLFLYLFIVFKRVPASRLIKGIAFTASFLYTIVFGLHCWWLILTI
;
A
#
# COMPACT_ATOMS: atom_id res chain seq x y z
N MET A 1 -5.61 15.73 -6.36
CA MET A 1 -4.40 15.48 -5.56
C MET A 1 -4.75 15.06 -4.14
N VAL A 2 -5.40 15.90 -3.32
CA VAL A 2 -5.81 15.52 -1.95
C VAL A 2 -6.62 14.21 -1.91
N ARG A 3 -7.63 14.06 -2.78
CA ARG A 3 -8.42 12.81 -2.91
C ARG A 3 -7.58 11.59 -3.27
N VAL A 4 -6.54 11.76 -4.09
CA VAL A 4 -5.63 10.69 -4.50
C VAL A 4 -4.77 10.23 -3.33
N PHE A 5 -4.32 11.17 -2.49
CA PHE A 5 -3.56 10.85 -1.28
C PHE A 5 -4.43 10.15 -0.24
N HIS A 6 -5.69 10.57 -0.05
CA HIS A 6 -6.65 9.83 0.77
C HIS A 6 -6.86 8.41 0.26
N TYR A 7 -7.07 8.26 -1.06
CA TYR A 7 -7.24 6.96 -1.70
C TYR A 7 -6.03 6.06 -1.48
N LEU A 8 -4.82 6.53 -1.82
CA LEU A 8 -3.58 5.77 -1.66
C LEU A 8 -3.32 5.37 -0.19
N SER A 9 -3.53 6.30 0.74
CA SER A 9 -3.34 6.05 2.16
C SER A 9 -4.29 4.96 2.66
N LEU A 10 -5.57 5.03 2.29
CA LEU A 10 -6.56 4.01 2.65
C LEU A 10 -6.27 2.66 1.99
N LEU A 11 -5.98 2.67 0.68
CA LEU A 11 -5.68 1.46 -0.08
C LEU A 11 -4.46 0.73 0.51
N ASN A 12 -3.41 1.47 0.87
CA ASN A 12 -2.20 0.91 1.48
C ASN A 12 -2.44 0.35 2.90
N LEU A 13 -3.38 0.90 3.67
CA LEU A 13 -3.79 0.33 4.96
C LEU A 13 -4.55 -0.99 4.79
N ILE A 14 -5.48 -1.03 3.83
CA ILE A 14 -6.24 -2.25 3.54
C ILE A 14 -5.29 -3.33 3.00
N ASP A 15 -4.43 -2.96 2.06
CA ASP A 15 -3.38 -3.83 1.52
C ASP A 15 -2.48 -4.37 2.64
N ALA A 16 -2.10 -3.57 3.63
CA ALA A 16 -1.32 -4.08 4.76
C ALA A 16 -2.00 -5.25 5.49
N PHE A 17 -3.31 -5.16 5.73
CA PHE A 17 -4.07 -6.23 6.37
C PHE A 17 -4.20 -7.46 5.46
N VAL A 18 -4.55 -7.23 4.19
CA VAL A 18 -4.75 -8.27 3.17
C VAL A 18 -3.45 -9.04 2.93
N THR A 19 -2.32 -8.35 2.73
CA THR A 19 -1.03 -9.01 2.49
C THR A 19 -0.53 -9.73 3.74
N TYR A 20 -0.66 -9.11 4.92
CA TYR A 20 -0.26 -9.74 6.19
C TYR A 20 -1.03 -11.06 6.41
N TYR A 21 -2.35 -11.04 6.25
CA TYR A 21 -3.19 -12.23 6.38
C TYR A 21 -2.83 -13.31 5.36
N GLY A 22 -2.63 -12.92 4.09
CA GLY A 22 -2.24 -13.84 3.04
C GLY A 22 -0.87 -14.48 3.27
N LEU A 23 0.11 -13.72 3.76
CA LEU A 23 1.44 -14.23 4.07
C LEU A 23 1.42 -15.15 5.30
N GLU A 24 0.68 -14.79 6.36
CA GLU A 24 0.56 -15.60 7.59
C GLU A 24 -0.07 -16.97 7.30
N LYS A 25 -1.02 -17.03 6.36
CA LYS A 25 -1.67 -18.26 5.90
C LYS A 25 -0.96 -18.96 4.74
N ALA A 26 0.19 -18.43 4.29
CA ALA A 26 0.92 -18.91 3.12
C ALA A 26 0.07 -19.00 1.82
N LEU A 27 -0.95 -18.14 1.70
CA LEU A 27 -1.86 -18.07 0.54
C LEU A 27 -1.27 -17.24 -0.61
N ILE A 28 -0.36 -16.32 -0.28
CA ILE A 28 0.32 -15.46 -1.26
C ILE A 28 1.81 -15.35 -0.89
N THR A 29 2.62 -14.88 -1.84
CA THR A 29 4.03 -14.53 -1.63
C THR A 29 4.25 -13.04 -1.87
N GLU A 30 5.18 -12.44 -1.12
CA GLU A 30 5.52 -11.02 -1.27
C GLU A 30 6.54 -10.86 -2.38
N MET A 31 6.12 -10.23 -3.49
CA MET A 31 7.01 -10.01 -4.64
C MET A 31 7.90 -8.77 -4.46
N ASN A 32 7.58 -7.88 -3.51
CA ASN A 32 8.42 -6.74 -3.21
C ASN A 32 9.61 -7.16 -2.34
N PRO A 33 10.86 -7.18 -2.86
CA PRO A 33 12.01 -7.73 -2.14
C PRO A 33 12.36 -6.96 -0.86
N ILE A 34 11.95 -5.70 -0.75
CA ILE A 34 12.15 -4.89 0.46
C ILE A 34 11.12 -5.31 1.53
N MET A 35 9.85 -5.41 1.16
CA MET A 35 8.78 -5.78 2.10
C MET A 35 8.91 -7.23 2.53
N ASP A 36 9.34 -8.12 1.64
CA ASP A 36 9.63 -9.53 1.93
C ASP A 36 10.70 -9.66 3.03
N LYS A 37 11.82 -8.94 2.89
CA LYS A 37 12.86 -8.89 3.92
C LYS A 37 12.36 -8.33 5.26
N ILE A 38 11.53 -7.28 5.22
CA ILE A 38 10.95 -6.69 6.44
C ILE A 38 10.00 -7.68 7.12
N TYR A 39 9.18 -8.39 6.34
CA TYR A 39 8.27 -9.40 6.86
C TYR A 39 9.03 -10.56 7.51
N HIS A 40 10.08 -11.06 6.85
CA HIS A 40 10.95 -12.11 7.39
C HIS A 40 11.73 -11.68 8.63
N LEU A 41 12.03 -10.39 8.79
CA LEU A 41 12.64 -9.87 10.02
C LEU A 41 11.62 -9.88 11.17
N HIS A 42 10.44 -9.30 10.96
CA HIS A 42 9.34 -9.35 11.92
C HIS A 42 8.00 -8.95 11.25
N PRO A 43 6.94 -9.78 11.32
CA PRO A 43 5.66 -9.49 10.67
C PRO A 43 5.02 -8.16 11.12
N ALA A 44 5.20 -7.76 12.39
CA ALA A 44 4.71 -6.46 12.86
C ALA A 44 5.44 -5.27 12.22
N LEU A 45 6.72 -5.41 11.83
CA LEU A 45 7.45 -4.34 11.13
C LEU A 45 6.88 -4.11 9.74
N PHE A 46 6.46 -5.18 9.05
CA PHE A 46 5.79 -5.09 7.75
C PHE A 46 4.54 -4.19 7.83
N VAL A 47 3.68 -4.45 8.82
CA VAL A 47 2.46 -3.66 9.04
C VAL A 47 2.82 -2.22 9.45
N LEU A 48 3.77 -2.05 10.38
CA LEU A 48 4.20 -0.74 10.84
C LEU A 48 4.76 0.13 9.71
N THR A 49 5.54 -0.45 8.79
CA THR A 49 6.07 0.25 7.62
C THR A 49 4.93 0.74 6.73
N LYS A 50 3.96 -0.12 6.39
CA LYS A 50 2.82 0.28 5.57
C LYS A 50 1.97 1.36 6.26
N VAL A 51 1.66 1.20 7.55
CA VAL A 51 0.94 2.22 8.34
C VAL A 51 1.69 3.56 8.35
N SER A 52 3.01 3.53 8.52
CA SER A 52 3.85 4.74 8.50
C SER A 52 3.82 5.45 7.15
N LEU A 53 3.85 4.70 6.03
CA LEU A 53 3.71 5.28 4.69
C LEU A 53 2.35 5.96 4.51
N SER A 54 1.27 5.32 4.95
CA SER A 54 -0.08 5.90 4.93
C SER A 54 -0.17 7.17 5.77
N LEU A 55 0.49 7.19 6.94
CA LEU A 55 0.58 8.37 7.80
C LEU A 55 1.36 9.50 7.12
N PHE A 56 2.52 9.21 6.52
CA PHE A 56 3.31 10.21 5.80
C PHE A 56 2.52 10.86 4.66
N LEU A 57 1.77 10.08 3.88
CA LEU A 57 0.85 10.63 2.87
C LEU A 57 -0.20 11.54 3.50
N TYR A 58 -0.73 11.16 4.66
CA TYR A 58 -1.71 11.96 5.37
C TYR A 58 -1.13 13.27 5.93
N LEU A 59 0.13 13.27 6.37
CA LEU A 59 0.82 14.48 6.83
C LEU A 59 0.88 15.55 5.73
N PHE A 60 1.11 15.18 4.46
CA PHE A 60 1.04 16.14 3.35
C PHE A 60 -0.32 16.83 3.23
N ILE A 61 -1.40 16.12 3.54
CA ILE A 61 -2.76 16.65 3.55
C ILE A 61 -2.94 17.60 4.74
N VAL A 62 -2.59 17.16 5.96
CA VAL A 62 -2.75 17.94 7.19
C VAL A 62 -1.97 19.25 7.14
N PHE A 63 -0.72 19.22 6.67
CA PHE A 63 0.10 20.43 6.53
C PHE A 63 -0.25 21.26 5.28
N LYS A 64 -1.25 20.87 4.49
CA LYS A 64 -1.65 21.51 3.22
C LYS A 64 -0.46 21.68 2.26
N ARG A 65 0.52 20.76 2.31
CA ARG A 65 1.73 20.74 1.48
C ARG A 65 1.61 19.73 0.33
N VAL A 66 0.39 19.41 -0.10
CA VAL A 66 0.17 18.47 -1.20
C VAL A 66 0.76 19.07 -2.49
N PRO A 67 1.75 18.41 -3.13
CA PRO A 67 2.38 18.96 -4.32
C PRO A 67 1.37 19.08 -5.46
N ALA A 68 1.35 20.25 -6.12
CA ALA A 68 0.44 20.56 -7.21
C ALA A 68 1.09 20.54 -8.60
N SER A 69 2.37 20.18 -8.70
CA SER A 69 3.07 20.13 -9.99
C SER A 69 2.48 19.05 -10.90
N ARG A 70 2.43 19.33 -12.20
CA ARG A 70 1.87 18.40 -13.21
C ARG A 70 2.57 17.04 -13.18
N LEU A 71 3.88 17.04 -12.95
CA LEU A 71 4.69 15.83 -12.84
C LEU A 71 4.26 14.97 -11.64
N ILE A 72 4.20 15.54 -10.43
CA ILE A 72 3.81 14.79 -9.23
C ILE A 72 2.36 14.33 -9.33
N LYS A 73 1.49 15.13 -9.96
CA LYS A 73 0.12 14.70 -10.27
C LYS A 73 0.10 13.48 -11.18
N GLY A 74 0.84 13.49 -12.28
CA GLY A 74 0.96 12.33 -13.17
C GLY A 74 1.45 11.08 -12.44
N ILE A 75 2.55 11.21 -11.70
CA ILE A 75 3.12 10.11 -10.91
C ILE A 75 2.11 9.56 -9.91
N ALA A 76 1.42 10.42 -9.15
CA ALA A 76 0.46 9.97 -8.14
C ALA A 76 -0.75 9.24 -8.77
N PHE A 77 -1.23 9.69 -9.93
CA PHE A 77 -2.31 9.01 -10.64
C PHE A 77 -1.86 7.65 -11.20
N THR A 78 -0.70 7.59 -11.86
CA THR A 78 -0.14 6.34 -12.38
C THR A 78 0.14 5.34 -11.25
N ALA A 79 0.75 5.80 -10.15
CA ALA A 79 0.99 4.97 -8.98
C ALA A 79 -0.33 4.45 -8.39
N SER A 80 -1.36 5.30 -8.27
CA SER A 80 -2.67 4.88 -7.79
C SER A 80 -3.27 3.80 -8.66
N PHE A 81 -3.26 3.99 -9.98
CA PHE A 81 -3.83 3.03 -10.92
C PHE A 81 -3.12 1.67 -10.88
N LEU A 82 -1.79 1.67 -10.93
CA LEU A 82 -0.99 0.44 -10.81
C LEU A 82 -1.24 -0.26 -9.47
N TYR A 83 -1.30 0.53 -8.39
CA TYR A 83 -1.52 -0.02 -7.05
C TYR A 83 -2.91 -0.62 -6.89
N THR A 84 -3.95 -0.03 -7.50
CA THR A 84 -5.29 -0.62 -7.56
C THR A 84 -5.27 -2.00 -8.24
N ILE A 85 -4.55 -2.14 -9.36
CA ILE A 85 -4.45 -3.41 -10.09
C ILE A 85 -3.76 -4.47 -9.23
N VAL A 86 -2.62 -4.14 -8.64
CA VAL A 86 -1.86 -5.07 -7.79
C VAL A 86 -2.68 -5.48 -6.56
N PHE A 87 -3.33 -4.54 -5.90
CA PHE A 87 -4.23 -4.85 -4.79
C PHE A 87 -5.40 -5.76 -5.22
N GLY A 88 -5.98 -5.51 -6.39
CA GLY A 88 -7.01 -6.37 -6.96
C GLY A 88 -6.53 -7.81 -7.18
N LEU A 89 -5.28 -7.99 -7.63
CA LEU A 89 -4.64 -9.30 -7.78
C LEU A 89 -4.47 -10.01 -6.42
N HIS A 90 -4.06 -9.30 -5.37
CA HIS A 90 -3.97 -9.88 -4.02
C HIS A 90 -5.33 -10.36 -3.51
N CYS A 91 -6.38 -9.55 -3.68
CA CYS A 91 -7.75 -9.94 -3.32
C CYS A 91 -8.21 -11.17 -4.12
N TRP A 92 -7.91 -11.21 -5.43
CA TRP A 92 -8.27 -12.34 -6.29
C TRP A 92 -7.59 -13.64 -5.85
N TRP A 93 -6.28 -13.62 -5.56
CA TRP A 93 -5.56 -14.80 -5.07
C TRP A 93 -6.07 -15.29 -3.72
N LEU A 94 -6.40 -14.37 -2.80
CA LEU A 94 -7.00 -14.76 -1.54
C LEU A 94 -8.35 -15.45 -1.74
N ILE A 95 -9.23 -14.92 -2.59
CA ILE A 95 -10.53 -15.54 -2.88
C ILE A 95 -10.36 -16.92 -3.51
N LEU A 96 -9.38 -17.10 -4.41
CA LEU A 96 -9.14 -18.39 -5.06
C LEU A 96 -8.56 -19.46 -4.11
N THR A 97 -7.85 -19.05 -3.06
CA THR A 97 -7.10 -19.95 -2.18
C THR A 97 -7.83 -20.24 -0.86
N ILE A 98 -8.94 -19.56 -0.59
CA ILE A 98 -9.89 -19.83 0.52
C ILE A 98 -10.91 -20.88 0.07
#